data_AF-A0A7W7W234-F1
#
_entry.id   AF-A0A7W7W234-F1
#
_cell.length_a   1.000
_cell.length_b   1.000
_cell.length_c   1.000
_cell.angle_alpha   90.00
_cell.angle_beta   90.00
_cell.angle_gamma   90.00
#
_symmetry.space_group_name_H-M   'P 1'
#
loop_
_entity.id
_entity.type
_entity.pdbx_description
1 polymer ?
#
loop_
_entity_poly.entity_id
_entity_poly.type
_entity_poly.pdbx_seq_one_letter_code
_entity_poly.pdbx_strand_id
1 'polypeptide(L)'
;MASSSILDFSDMLTFDPWVCEEGHAQAIQLVSPLVGQKINRVRYLIAEGDFWPHGHRHDEIHEVDMGVEIAVDSGIRFVVSWAVDGLVQGLGQRVLSEGFEGRVGTVVDVSTMDQWKPLLGRAISRIGLASHVTEDGCPSTYWSMRIEFEGEGSFVIALGEVDEELEYHPESLVVLFDEATARSYYIFSSGMSAWGELITP
;
A
#
# COMPACT_ATOMS: atom_id res chain seq x y z
N MET A 1 27.52 17.95 -24.32
CA MET A 1 26.30 17.40 -24.94
C MET A 1 25.54 16.69 -23.83
N ALA A 2 24.47 17.29 -23.34
CA ALA A 2 23.62 16.66 -22.34
C ALA A 2 22.77 15.62 -23.06
N SER A 3 23.03 14.34 -22.78
CA SER A 3 22.16 13.24 -23.23
C SER A 3 20.88 13.35 -22.42
N SER A 4 19.82 13.86 -23.03
CA SER A 4 18.47 13.72 -22.50
C SER A 4 18.13 12.24 -22.60
N SER A 5 18.28 11.51 -21.49
CA SER A 5 17.71 10.19 -21.31
C SER A 5 16.20 10.37 -21.32
N ILE A 6 15.57 9.97 -22.41
CA ILE A 6 14.14 9.71 -22.46
C ILE A 6 13.90 8.66 -21.38
N LEU A 7 13.14 9.01 -20.34
CA LEU A 7 12.68 8.08 -19.32
C LEU A 7 11.97 6.94 -20.06
N ASP A 8 12.51 5.72 -19.95
CA ASP A 8 11.82 4.55 -20.46
C ASP A 8 10.62 4.31 -19.54
N PHE A 9 9.43 4.16 -20.11
CA PHE A 9 8.22 3.90 -19.33
C PHE A 9 8.30 2.55 -18.58
N SER A 10 9.27 1.68 -18.92
CA SER A 10 9.60 0.48 -18.14
C SER A 10 10.13 0.78 -16.73
N ASP A 11 10.67 1.98 -16.52
CA ASP A 11 11.30 2.39 -15.26
C ASP A 11 10.28 3.02 -14.28
N MET A 12 9.11 3.38 -14.81
CA MET A 12 7.95 3.84 -14.04
C MET A 12 7.20 2.62 -13.47
N LEU A 13 6.84 2.65 -12.19
CA LEU A 13 6.00 1.62 -11.59
C LEU A 13 4.60 1.65 -12.26
N THR A 14 4.36 0.81 -13.27
CA THR A 14 3.02 0.61 -13.81
C THR A 14 2.39 -0.63 -13.17
N PHE A 15 1.38 -0.40 -12.34
CA PHE A 15 0.54 -1.44 -11.77
C PHE A 15 -0.84 -1.34 -12.39
N ASP A 16 -1.45 -2.51 -12.60
CA ASP A 16 -2.86 -2.57 -12.91
C ASP A 16 -3.64 -2.49 -11.59
N PRO A 17 -4.81 -1.83 -11.55
CA PRO A 17 -5.68 -1.84 -10.39
C PRO A 17 -5.99 -3.28 -9.97
N TRP A 18 -5.86 -3.59 -8.69
CA TRP A 18 -6.09 -4.93 -8.15
C TRP A 18 -7.59 -5.21 -8.09
N VAL A 19 -8.10 -5.80 -9.17
CA VAL A 19 -9.50 -6.16 -9.35
C VAL A 19 -9.92 -7.21 -8.31
N CYS A 20 -11.09 -6.99 -7.71
CA CYS A 20 -11.73 -7.94 -6.81
C CYS A 20 -12.46 -9.00 -7.63
N GLU A 21 -11.92 -10.22 -7.64
CA GLU A 21 -12.64 -11.38 -8.14
C GLU A 21 -13.64 -11.91 -7.09
N GLU A 22 -14.71 -12.56 -7.56
CA GLU A 22 -15.68 -13.23 -6.71
C GLU A 22 -14.97 -14.26 -5.80
N GLY A 23 -15.18 -14.16 -4.48
CA GLY A 23 -14.55 -15.05 -3.51
C GLY A 23 -13.07 -14.78 -3.22
N HIS A 24 -12.47 -13.71 -3.76
CA HIS A 24 -11.11 -13.24 -3.43
C HIS A 24 -9.98 -14.26 -3.69
N ALA A 25 -10.21 -15.29 -4.53
CA ALA A 25 -9.27 -16.39 -4.71
C ALA A 25 -7.87 -15.93 -5.15
N GLN A 26 -7.80 -15.04 -6.15
CA GLN A 26 -6.54 -14.47 -6.62
C GLN A 26 -5.85 -13.65 -5.52
N ALA A 27 -6.60 -12.89 -4.74
CA ALA A 27 -6.06 -12.08 -3.66
C ALA A 27 -5.48 -12.95 -2.54
N ILE A 28 -6.20 -14.01 -2.15
CA ILE A 28 -5.73 -15.00 -1.17
C ILE A 28 -4.45 -15.68 -1.66
N GLN A 29 -4.42 -16.14 -2.92
CA GLN A 29 -3.25 -16.80 -3.49
C GLN A 29 -2.02 -15.90 -3.43
N LEU A 30 -2.19 -14.62 -3.74
CA LEU A 30 -1.13 -13.64 -3.76
C LEU A 30 -0.56 -13.35 -2.37
N VAL A 31 -1.42 -13.12 -1.37
CA VAL A 31 -0.99 -12.64 -0.05
C VAL A 31 -0.80 -13.74 0.99
N SER A 32 -1.32 -14.95 0.74
CA SER A 32 -1.11 -16.10 1.64
C SER A 32 0.36 -16.43 1.93
N PRO A 33 1.34 -16.23 1.00
CA PRO A 33 2.75 -16.44 1.32
C PRO A 33 3.30 -15.45 2.35
N LEU A 34 2.62 -14.33 2.62
CA LEU A 34 3.02 -13.34 3.62
C LEU A 34 2.61 -13.78 5.03
N VAL A 35 1.54 -14.57 5.16
CA VAL A 35 1.04 -15.01 6.48
C VAL A 35 2.06 -15.93 7.15
N GLY A 36 2.32 -15.68 8.42
CA GLY A 36 3.36 -16.33 9.23
C GLY A 36 4.77 -15.76 9.03
N GLN A 37 4.99 -14.92 8.01
CA GLN A 37 6.29 -14.29 7.76
C GLN A 37 6.49 -13.07 8.65
N LYS A 38 7.74 -12.75 8.96
CA LYS A 38 8.10 -11.58 9.76
C LYS A 38 8.54 -10.43 8.89
N ILE A 39 7.98 -9.23 9.11
CA ILE A 39 8.49 -8.03 8.43
C ILE A 39 9.87 -7.71 8.97
N ASN A 40 10.85 -7.55 8.08
CA ASN A 40 12.22 -7.20 8.45
C ASN A 40 12.63 -5.80 7.98
N ARG A 41 11.92 -5.26 6.98
CA ARG A 41 12.19 -3.93 6.43
C ARG A 41 10.95 -3.40 5.73
N VAL A 42 10.74 -2.09 5.84
CA VAL A 42 9.71 -1.35 5.10
C VAL A 42 10.35 -0.15 4.43
N ARG A 43 10.01 0.05 3.16
CA ARG A 43 10.50 1.20 2.38
C ARG A 43 9.34 1.90 1.70
N TYR A 44 9.45 3.22 1.59
CA TYR A 44 8.56 4.02 0.75
C TYR A 44 9.27 4.38 -0.55
N LEU A 45 8.49 4.44 -1.61
CA LEU A 45 8.87 5.09 -2.86
C LEU A 45 8.10 6.41 -2.92
N ILE A 46 8.85 7.50 -3.01
CA ILE A 46 8.35 8.87 -3.11
C ILE A 46 8.82 9.49 -4.44
N ALA A 47 8.22 10.61 -4.83
CA ALA A 47 8.57 11.31 -6.04
C ALA A 47 10.04 11.74 -6.07
N GLU A 48 10.63 11.81 -7.27
CA GLU A 48 12.02 12.24 -7.42
C GLU A 48 12.17 13.71 -7.03
N GLY A 49 13.14 14.01 -6.17
CA GLY A 49 13.39 15.37 -5.68
C GLY A 49 12.57 15.79 -4.47
N ASP A 50 11.66 14.92 -3.99
CA ASP A 50 10.94 15.13 -2.74
C ASP A 50 11.72 14.60 -1.51
N PHE A 51 11.31 15.03 -0.32
CA PHE A 51 11.94 14.69 0.95
C PHE A 51 10.91 14.22 1.99
N TRP A 52 10.84 12.91 2.21
CA TRP A 52 10.08 12.38 3.34
C TRP A 52 10.86 12.54 4.67
N PRO A 53 10.27 13.02 5.78
CA PRO A 53 8.82 13.19 6.04
C PRO A 53 8.30 14.64 5.97
N HIS A 54 8.89 15.56 5.19
CA HIS A 54 8.46 16.98 5.25
C HIS A 54 7.03 17.17 4.72
N GLY A 55 6.06 17.38 5.62
CA GLY A 55 4.64 17.55 5.26
C GLY A 55 3.83 16.25 5.19
N HIS A 56 4.49 15.10 5.01
CA HIS A 56 3.87 13.80 4.78
C HIS A 56 3.70 12.93 6.04
N ARG A 57 3.74 13.53 7.24
CA ARG A 57 3.61 12.81 8.52
C ARG A 57 2.71 13.57 9.50
N HIS A 58 1.61 12.91 9.87
CA HIS A 58 0.70 13.34 10.92
C HIS A 58 0.57 12.22 11.95
N ASP A 59 1.26 12.30 13.08
CA ASP A 59 1.27 11.33 14.20
C ASP A 59 1.22 9.84 13.78
N GLU A 60 0.02 9.28 13.59
CA GLU A 60 -0.25 7.87 13.26
C GLU A 60 -0.57 7.61 11.77
N ILE A 61 -0.32 8.61 10.91
CA ILE A 61 -0.55 8.57 9.47
C ILE A 61 0.72 9.00 8.74
N HIS A 62 1.17 8.18 7.78
CA HIS A 62 2.20 8.55 6.82
C HIS A 62 1.59 8.66 5.44
N GLU A 63 1.79 9.78 4.76
CA GLU A 63 1.52 9.90 3.34
C GLU A 63 2.72 9.38 2.53
N VAL A 64 2.43 8.74 1.40
CA VAL A 64 3.38 8.06 0.52
C VAL A 64 2.99 8.28 -0.93
N ASP A 65 3.85 8.96 -1.69
CA ASP A 65 3.51 9.41 -3.04
C ASP A 65 3.31 8.29 -4.06
N MET A 66 4.06 7.18 -3.97
CA MET A 66 4.08 6.17 -5.04
C MET A 66 3.85 4.75 -4.55
N GLY A 67 4.53 4.31 -3.49
CA GLY A 67 4.41 2.92 -3.07
C GLY A 67 5.06 2.56 -1.75
N VAL A 68 4.59 1.43 -1.21
CA VAL A 68 5.08 0.81 0.01
C VAL A 68 5.63 -0.57 -0.31
N GLU A 69 6.90 -0.80 0.01
CA GLU A 69 7.51 -2.12 -0.02
C GLU A 69 7.58 -2.70 1.39
N ILE A 70 7.07 -3.92 1.53
CA ILE A 70 7.17 -4.75 2.73
C ILE A 70 8.07 -5.92 2.42
N ALA A 71 9.26 -5.95 3.02
CA ALA A 71 10.16 -7.09 2.92
C ALA A 71 10.00 -7.99 4.15
N VAL A 72 9.88 -9.30 3.90
CA VAL A 72 9.73 -10.32 4.94
C VAL A 72 10.92 -11.28 4.99
N ASP A 73 11.01 -12.09 6.04
CA ASP A 73 12.13 -12.98 6.34
C ASP A 73 12.35 -14.14 5.36
N SER A 74 11.34 -14.57 4.60
CA SER A 74 11.52 -15.46 3.45
C SER A 74 12.23 -14.82 2.25
N GLY A 75 12.47 -13.51 2.28
CA GLY A 75 13.05 -12.75 1.17
C GLY A 75 12.02 -12.25 0.16
N ILE A 76 10.73 -12.55 0.35
CA ILE A 76 9.64 -11.94 -0.42
C ILE A 76 9.65 -10.43 -0.16
N ARG A 77 9.51 -9.64 -1.23
CA ARG A 77 9.27 -8.20 -1.19
C ARG A 77 7.91 -7.93 -1.83
N PHE A 78 6.93 -7.60 -1.01
CA PHE A 78 5.59 -7.27 -1.45
C PHE A 78 5.47 -5.76 -1.60
N VAL A 79 5.08 -5.32 -2.79
CA VAL A 79 4.93 -3.91 -3.12
C VAL A 79 3.47 -3.60 -3.34
N VAL A 80 3.02 -2.53 -2.70
CA VAL A 80 1.71 -1.91 -2.92
C VAL A 80 1.93 -0.52 -3.46
N SER A 81 1.20 -0.15 -4.50
CA SER A 81 1.16 1.20 -5.06
C SER A 81 -0.29 1.64 -5.23
N TRP A 82 -0.53 2.90 -5.58
CA TRP A 82 -1.78 3.24 -6.27
C TRP A 82 -1.68 2.79 -7.74
N ALA A 83 -2.83 2.65 -8.40
CA ALA A 83 -2.94 2.24 -9.79
C ALA A 83 -4.19 2.83 -10.43
N VAL A 84 -4.04 3.34 -11.65
CA VAL A 84 -5.13 3.93 -12.44
C VAL A 84 -5.04 3.40 -13.86
N ASP A 85 -6.14 2.82 -14.36
CA ASP A 85 -6.34 2.46 -15.76
C ASP A 85 -7.66 3.06 -16.26
N GLY A 86 -7.55 4.22 -16.91
CA GLY A 86 -8.70 5.01 -17.34
C GLY A 86 -9.57 5.46 -16.15
N LEU A 87 -10.77 4.89 -16.04
CA LEU A 87 -11.71 5.16 -14.93
C LEU A 87 -11.57 4.16 -13.77
N VAL A 88 -10.77 3.10 -13.94
CA VAL A 88 -10.59 2.07 -12.91
C VAL A 88 -9.43 2.49 -12.02
N GLN A 89 -9.69 2.68 -10.74
CA GLN A 89 -8.71 3.13 -9.75
C GLN A 89 -8.64 2.14 -8.59
N GLY A 90 -7.47 1.92 -8.02
CA GLY A 90 -7.31 0.99 -6.89
C GLY A 90 -5.87 0.92 -6.42
N LEU A 91 -5.63 0.04 -5.45
CA LEU A 91 -4.28 -0.40 -5.14
C LEU A 91 -3.75 -1.25 -6.28
N GLY A 92 -2.51 -1.00 -6.68
CA GLY A 92 -1.68 -1.92 -7.41
C GLY A 92 -0.90 -2.81 -6.43
N GLN A 93 -0.62 -4.06 -6.81
CA GLN A 93 0.24 -4.95 -6.04
C GLN A 93 1.20 -5.75 -6.91
N ARG A 94 2.39 -6.07 -6.40
CA ARG A 94 3.31 -7.08 -6.97
C ARG A 94 4.22 -7.69 -5.92
N VAL A 95 4.62 -8.94 -6.15
CA VAL A 95 5.82 -9.52 -5.54
C VAL A 95 7.01 -9.23 -6.44
N LEU A 96 8.01 -8.51 -5.93
CA LEU A 96 9.23 -8.17 -6.66
C LEU A 96 10.43 -8.93 -6.08
N SER A 97 11.27 -9.49 -6.94
CA SER A 97 12.54 -10.11 -6.50
C SER A 97 13.53 -9.07 -5.99
N GLU A 98 13.58 -7.92 -6.65
CA GLU A 98 14.53 -6.84 -6.37
C GLU A 98 13.90 -5.67 -5.64
N GLY A 99 12.59 -5.63 -5.40
CA GLY A 99 11.95 -4.49 -4.74
C GLY A 99 11.93 -3.22 -5.59
N PHE A 100 12.12 -2.05 -4.96
CA PHE A 100 12.20 -0.74 -5.65
C PHE A 100 13.55 -0.43 -6.33
N GLU A 101 14.50 -1.37 -6.36
CA GLU A 101 15.78 -1.16 -7.03
C GLU A 101 15.59 -0.85 -8.53
N GLY A 102 16.26 0.20 -9.02
CA GLY A 102 16.19 0.64 -10.42
C GLY A 102 14.90 1.37 -10.81
N ARG A 103 14.04 1.72 -9.85
CA ARG A 103 12.78 2.44 -10.09
C ARG A 103 12.98 3.94 -10.05
N VAL A 104 12.18 4.65 -10.85
CA VAL A 104 12.10 6.12 -10.80
C VAL A 104 11.45 6.54 -9.47
N GLY A 105 12.08 7.49 -8.79
CA GLY A 105 11.68 7.98 -7.47
C GLY A 105 12.80 7.88 -6.43
N THR A 106 12.53 8.36 -5.23
CA THR A 106 13.44 8.25 -4.09
C THR A 106 12.98 7.13 -3.17
N VAL A 107 13.86 6.16 -2.89
CA VAL A 107 13.57 5.07 -1.95
C VAL A 107 13.98 5.49 -0.54
N VAL A 108 13.03 5.50 0.38
CA VAL A 108 13.25 5.87 1.79
C VAL A 108 13.04 4.65 2.67
N ASP A 109 14.05 4.28 3.45
CA ASP A 109 13.90 3.25 4.49
C ASP A 109 13.24 3.86 5.72
N VAL A 110 12.04 3.38 6.04
CA VAL A 110 11.23 3.87 7.16
C VAL A 110 11.18 2.87 8.32
N SER A 111 11.94 1.78 8.24
CA SER A 111 11.96 0.70 9.23
C SER A 111 12.33 1.17 10.63
N THR A 112 13.11 2.25 10.74
CA THR A 112 13.55 2.80 12.04
C THR A 112 12.57 3.81 12.63
N MET A 113 11.49 4.15 11.94
CA MET A 113 10.48 5.10 12.43
C MET A 113 9.68 4.51 13.59
N ASP A 114 9.18 5.37 14.49
CA ASP A 114 8.56 4.97 15.75
C ASP A 114 7.32 4.09 15.56
N GLN A 115 6.57 4.28 14.48
CA GLN A 115 5.38 3.51 14.15
C GLN A 115 5.72 2.14 13.54
N TRP A 116 6.82 2.04 12.78
CA TRP A 116 7.26 0.80 12.14
C TRP A 116 8.05 -0.11 13.08
N LYS A 117 8.92 0.48 13.91
CA LYS A 117 9.83 -0.24 14.78
C LYS A 117 9.16 -1.29 15.70
N PRO A 118 7.96 -1.05 16.28
CA PRO A 118 7.26 -2.05 17.08
C PRO A 118 6.73 -3.23 16.27
N LEU A 119 6.52 -3.05 14.96
CA LEU A 119 5.94 -4.05 14.06
C LEU A 119 7.00 -4.98 13.45
N LEU A 120 8.25 -4.52 13.35
CA LEU A 120 9.36 -5.33 12.83
C LEU A 120 9.61 -6.59 13.66
N GLY A 121 9.90 -7.69 12.97
CA GLY A 121 10.16 -9.00 13.56
C GLY A 121 8.91 -9.73 14.05
N ARG A 122 7.72 -9.11 13.96
CA ARG A 122 6.44 -9.77 14.26
C ARG A 122 5.93 -10.53 13.04
N ALA A 123 5.36 -11.69 13.29
CA ALA A 123 4.75 -12.51 12.24
C ALA A 123 3.41 -11.90 11.81
N ILE A 124 3.18 -11.80 10.51
CA ILE A 124 1.88 -11.43 9.94
C ILE A 124 0.89 -12.54 10.28
N SER A 125 -0.18 -12.22 10.98
CA SER A 125 -1.21 -13.19 11.37
C SER A 125 -2.37 -13.21 10.39
N ARG A 126 -2.77 -12.05 9.90
CA ARG A 126 -3.97 -11.87 9.06
C ARG A 126 -3.83 -10.70 8.11
N ILE A 127 -4.58 -10.78 7.02
CA ILE A 127 -4.66 -9.72 6.01
C ILE A 127 -6.14 -9.41 5.77
N GLY A 128 -6.46 -8.13 5.73
CA GLY A 128 -7.78 -7.63 5.39
C GLY A 128 -7.74 -6.76 4.14
N LEU A 129 -8.84 -6.72 3.40
CA LEU A 129 -8.97 -5.90 2.20
C LEU A 129 -10.31 -5.17 2.22
N ALA A 130 -10.33 -3.94 1.72
CA ALA A 130 -11.58 -3.24 1.42
C ALA A 130 -11.65 -2.94 -0.08
N SER A 131 -12.83 -3.13 -0.64
CA SER A 131 -13.09 -2.95 -2.07
C SER A 131 -14.01 -1.77 -2.33
N HIS A 132 -13.94 -1.22 -3.53
CA HIS A 132 -14.79 -0.14 -3.99
C HIS A 132 -15.07 -0.27 -5.49
N VAL A 133 -16.10 0.43 -5.97
CA VAL A 133 -16.39 0.56 -7.39
C VAL A 133 -16.29 2.04 -7.73
N THR A 134 -15.28 2.42 -8.51
CA THR A 134 -15.00 3.83 -8.81
C THR A 134 -16.17 4.52 -9.52
N GLU A 135 -16.78 3.84 -10.50
CA GLU A 135 -17.90 4.35 -11.29
C GLU A 135 -18.83 3.20 -11.72
N ASP A 136 -20.10 3.51 -11.99
CA ASP A 136 -21.08 2.55 -12.48
C ASP A 136 -20.57 1.84 -13.75
N GLY A 137 -20.49 0.51 -13.70
CA GLY A 137 -20.00 -0.32 -14.80
C GLY A 137 -18.50 -0.61 -14.77
N CYS A 138 -17.73 -0.04 -13.84
CA CYS A 138 -16.36 -0.45 -13.57
C CYS A 138 -16.30 -1.75 -12.75
N PRO A 139 -15.23 -2.55 -12.88
CA PRO A 139 -14.97 -3.64 -11.95
C PRO A 139 -14.74 -3.11 -10.53
N SER A 140 -15.07 -3.92 -9.53
CA SER A 140 -14.65 -3.66 -8.14
C SER A 140 -13.14 -3.85 -8.01
N THR A 141 -12.47 -2.96 -7.29
CA THR A 141 -11.02 -3.02 -7.02
C THR A 141 -10.76 -2.82 -5.53
N TYR A 142 -9.62 -3.31 -5.04
CA TYR A 142 -9.20 -3.03 -3.68
C TYR A 142 -8.65 -1.62 -3.56
N TRP A 143 -9.09 -0.87 -2.56
CA TRP A 143 -8.59 0.48 -2.29
C TRP A 143 -7.83 0.57 -0.96
N SER A 144 -7.90 -0.49 -0.14
CA SER A 144 -7.10 -0.61 1.07
C SER A 144 -6.70 -2.05 1.38
N MET A 145 -5.57 -2.21 2.07
CA MET A 145 -5.05 -3.46 2.58
C MET A 145 -4.59 -3.29 4.02
N ARG A 146 -5.16 -4.10 4.91
CA ARG A 146 -4.79 -4.24 6.31
C ARG A 146 -3.84 -5.40 6.50
N ILE A 147 -2.79 -5.21 7.30
CA ILE A 147 -1.91 -6.27 7.81
C ILE A 147 -1.99 -6.26 9.33
N GLU A 148 -2.35 -7.41 9.91
CA GLU A 148 -2.34 -7.65 11.35
C GLU A 148 -1.19 -8.59 11.71
N PHE A 149 -0.66 -8.44 12.92
CA PHE A 149 0.43 -9.25 13.43
C PHE A 149 -0.04 -10.21 14.52
N GLU A 150 0.78 -11.22 14.83
CA GLU A 150 0.56 -12.05 16.02
C GLU A 150 0.69 -11.20 17.29
N GLY A 151 -0.28 -11.32 18.18
CA GLY A 151 -0.38 -10.52 19.40
C GLY A 151 -1.14 -9.22 19.17
N GLU A 152 -0.41 -8.11 19.08
CA GLU A 152 -0.96 -6.76 18.92
C GLU A 152 -0.21 -6.01 17.81
N GLY A 153 -0.89 -5.05 17.21
CA GLY A 153 -0.39 -4.19 16.15
C GLY A 153 -0.99 -4.53 14.79
N SER A 154 -1.15 -3.50 13.99
CA SER A 154 -1.61 -3.57 12.61
C SER A 154 -1.18 -2.31 11.87
N PHE A 155 -1.21 -2.35 10.55
CA PHE A 155 -1.26 -1.14 9.74
C PHE A 155 -2.17 -1.34 8.54
N VAL A 156 -2.64 -0.25 7.96
CA VAL A 156 -3.42 -0.22 6.73
C VAL A 156 -2.68 0.61 5.70
N ILE A 157 -2.57 0.12 4.47
CA ILE A 157 -2.22 0.92 3.29
C ILE A 157 -3.53 1.20 2.57
N ALA A 158 -3.85 2.46 2.30
CA ALA A 158 -5.05 2.84 1.59
C ALA A 158 -4.78 3.96 0.59
N LEU A 159 -5.62 4.06 -0.44
CA LEU A 159 -5.68 5.26 -1.27
C LEU A 159 -6.10 6.46 -0.40
N GLY A 160 -5.38 7.57 -0.49
CA GLY A 160 -5.66 8.75 0.32
C GLY A 160 -4.49 9.73 0.39
N GLU A 161 -4.79 10.94 0.86
CA GLU A 161 -3.83 11.99 1.17
C GLU A 161 -4.22 12.71 2.46
N VAL A 162 -3.29 13.47 3.05
CA VAL A 162 -3.54 14.28 4.23
C VAL A 162 -3.15 15.73 3.94
N ASP A 163 -4.14 16.59 3.70
CA ASP A 163 -3.96 18.05 3.71
C ASP A 163 -4.37 18.62 5.08
N GLU A 164 -5.65 18.95 5.27
CA GLU A 164 -6.20 19.33 6.59
C GLU A 164 -6.77 18.12 7.36
N GLU A 165 -7.38 17.19 6.62
CA GLU A 165 -7.98 15.95 7.13
C GLU A 165 -7.62 14.79 6.19
N LEU A 166 -7.78 13.56 6.67
CA LEU A 166 -7.59 12.37 5.85
C LEU A 166 -8.71 12.29 4.80
N GLU A 167 -8.34 12.33 3.52
CA GLU A 167 -9.29 12.26 2.42
C GLU A 167 -8.88 11.27 1.33
N TYR A 168 -9.86 10.88 0.51
CA TYR A 168 -9.63 9.96 -0.60
C TYR A 168 -8.97 10.66 -1.77
N HIS A 169 -7.80 10.14 -2.15
CA HIS A 169 -7.08 10.54 -3.34
C HIS A 169 -6.57 9.29 -4.08
N PRO A 170 -6.94 9.08 -5.36
CA PRO A 170 -6.63 7.85 -6.08
C PRO A 170 -5.17 7.72 -6.52
N GLU A 171 -4.41 8.81 -6.50
CA GLU A 171 -3.00 8.86 -6.91
C GLU A 171 -2.06 9.16 -5.73
N SER A 172 -2.51 8.87 -4.51
CA SER A 172 -1.69 8.96 -3.30
C SER A 172 -2.02 7.80 -2.36
N LEU A 173 -1.08 7.47 -1.48
CA LEU A 173 -1.27 6.45 -0.45
C LEU A 173 -1.10 7.05 0.94
N VAL A 174 -1.88 6.52 1.86
CA VAL A 174 -1.67 6.68 3.29
C VAL A 174 -1.36 5.34 3.95
N VAL A 175 -0.47 5.37 4.93
CA VAL A 175 -0.25 4.27 5.87
C VAL A 175 -0.81 4.68 7.22
N LEU A 176 -1.83 3.96 7.69
CA LEU A 176 -2.52 4.19 8.95
C LEU A 176 -2.05 3.16 9.97
N PHE A 177 -1.50 3.62 11.09
CA PHE A 177 -1.02 2.75 12.18
C PHE A 177 -2.04 2.60 13.31
N ASP A 178 -3.03 3.49 13.37
CA ASP A 178 -4.12 3.45 14.34
C ASP A 178 -5.38 2.77 13.77
N GLU A 179 -5.89 1.77 14.49
CA GLU A 179 -7.09 1.02 14.12
C GLU A 179 -8.34 1.92 14.12
N ALA A 180 -8.46 2.87 15.05
CA ALA A 180 -9.63 3.74 15.11
C ALA A 180 -9.71 4.66 13.88
N THR A 181 -8.58 5.19 13.45
CA THR A 181 -8.43 5.99 12.22
C THR A 181 -8.76 5.14 11.00
N ALA A 182 -8.18 3.94 10.85
CA ALA A 182 -8.48 3.06 9.73
C ALA A 182 -9.95 2.61 9.68
N ARG A 183 -10.61 2.45 10.83
CA ARG A 183 -12.03 2.10 10.90
C ARG A 183 -12.97 3.27 10.61
N SER A 184 -12.55 4.50 10.89
CA SER A 184 -13.32 5.71 10.63
C SER A 184 -13.11 6.27 9.22
N TYR A 185 -12.05 5.86 8.54
CA TYR A 185 -11.79 6.26 7.16
C TYR A 185 -12.67 5.47 6.18
N TYR A 186 -13.68 6.14 5.64
CA TYR A 186 -14.63 5.62 4.64
C TYR A 186 -14.54 6.44 3.35
N ILE A 187 -14.84 5.79 2.23
CA ILE A 187 -14.97 6.44 0.93
C ILE A 187 -16.37 6.20 0.37
N PHE A 188 -16.88 7.13 -0.42
CA PHE A 188 -18.26 7.07 -0.93
C PHE A 188 -18.52 5.84 -1.80
N SER A 189 -17.52 5.41 -2.57
CA SER A 189 -17.57 4.27 -3.49
C SER A 189 -17.43 2.91 -2.80
N SER A 190 -17.25 2.88 -1.48
CA SER A 190 -17.08 1.64 -0.71
C SER A 190 -18.17 1.47 0.34
N GLY A 191 -18.68 0.24 0.48
CA GLY A 191 -19.54 -0.15 1.59
C GLY A 191 -18.78 -0.38 2.91
N MET A 192 -17.47 -0.15 2.93
CA MET A 192 -16.56 -0.56 4.00
C MET A 192 -15.56 0.56 4.31
N SER A 193 -15.00 0.55 5.52
CA SER A 193 -13.86 1.43 5.85
C SER A 193 -12.55 0.82 5.37
N ALA A 194 -11.48 1.62 5.42
CA ALA A 194 -10.12 1.20 5.10
C ALA A 194 -9.64 0.01 5.95
N TRP A 195 -10.29 -0.25 7.08
CA TRP A 195 -10.04 -1.45 7.86
C TRP A 195 -10.30 -2.73 7.06
N GLY A 196 -11.35 -2.79 6.24
CA GLY A 196 -11.65 -3.93 5.38
C GLY A 196 -12.11 -5.21 6.11
N GLU A 197 -12.37 -6.25 5.31
CA GLU A 197 -12.73 -7.60 5.78
C GLU A 197 -11.54 -8.53 5.68
N LEU A 198 -11.49 -9.50 6.60
CA LEU A 198 -10.49 -10.56 6.55
C LEU A 198 -10.70 -11.41 5.31
N ILE A 199 -9.63 -11.60 4.55
CA ILE A 199 -9.63 -12.62 3.51
C ILE A 199 -9.17 -13.95 4.13
N THR A 200 -10.03 -14.94 4.07
CA THR A 200 -9.77 -16.30 4.56
C THR A 200 -9.70 -17.27 3.39
N PRO A 201 -8.71 -18.18 3.35
CA PRO A 201 -8.72 -19.30 2.42
C PRO A 201 -9.96 -20.17 2.53
#